data_AF-A0A2G6T9A5-F1
#
_entry.id   AF-A0A2G6T9A5-F1
#
_cell.length_a   1.000
_cell.length_b   1.000
_cell.length_c   1.000
_cell.angle_alpha   90.00
_cell.angle_beta   90.00
_cell.angle_gamma   90.00
#
_symmetry.space_group_name_H-M   'P 1'
#
loop_
_entity.id
_entity.type
_entity.pdbx_description
1 polymer ?
#
loop_
_entity_poly.entity_id
_entity_poly.type
_entity_poly.pdbx_seq_one_letter_code
_entity_poly.pdbx_strand_id
1 'polypeptide(L)' 'MISIPKELYHLKFIEYLESLEVLYFIDNHFKLICDEYCRSKQNADICDRKIEKFFYHILKEENLSKELEEEIVIYILKKS' A
#
# COMPACT_ATOMS: atom_id res chain seq x y z
N MET A 1 28.89 2.43 1.75
CA MET A 1 28.63 2.27 0.31
C MET A 1 27.40 3.09 -0.04
N ILE A 2 27.45 3.88 -1.11
CA ILE A 2 26.29 4.61 -1.62
C ILE A 2 25.51 3.58 -2.47
N SER A 3 24.34 3.17 -2.01
CA SER A 3 23.46 2.25 -2.73
C SER A 3 22.31 3.01 -3.38
N ILE A 4 21.76 2.47 -4.45
CA ILE A 4 20.54 2.98 -5.08
C ILE A 4 19.31 2.80 -4.16
N PRO A 5 18.21 3.54 -4.42
CA PRO A 5 16.94 3.36 -3.72
C PRO A 5 16.42 1.92 -3.69
N LYS A 6 15.78 1.53 -2.59
CA LYS A 6 15.37 0.13 -2.37
C LYS A 6 14.25 -0.32 -3.31
N GLU A 7 13.44 0.63 -3.74
CA GLU A 7 12.32 0.46 -4.66
C GLU A 7 12.79 -0.05 -6.03
N LEU A 8 14.08 0.14 -6.37
CA LEU A 8 14.71 -0.35 -7.59
C LEU A 8 15.16 -1.81 -7.50
N TYR A 9 15.15 -2.45 -6.33
CA TYR A 9 15.33 -3.90 -6.20
C TYR A 9 14.07 -4.70 -6.58
N HIS A 10 13.28 -4.17 -7.52
CA HIS A 10 12.08 -4.80 -8.03
C HIS A 10 12.43 -6.00 -8.92
N LEU A 11 11.61 -7.06 -8.89
CA LEU A 11 11.86 -8.31 -9.65
C LEU A 11 12.13 -8.07 -11.14
N LYS A 12 11.47 -7.07 -11.73
CA LYS A 12 11.68 -6.68 -13.14
C LYS A 12 13.10 -6.17 -13.45
N PHE A 13 13.85 -5.73 -12.44
CA PHE A 13 15.18 -5.15 -12.60
C PHE A 13 16.29 -6.05 -12.08
N ILE A 14 15.98 -7.23 -11.52
CA ILE A 14 16.94 -8.05 -10.80
C ILE A 14 18.10 -8.53 -11.68
N GLU A 15 17.83 -8.84 -12.95
CA GLU A 15 18.83 -9.24 -13.94
C GLU A 15 19.66 -8.06 -14.47
N TYR A 16 19.20 -6.83 -14.23
CA TYR A 16 19.81 -5.59 -14.72
C TYR A 16 20.42 -4.75 -13.60
N LEU A 17 20.49 -5.28 -12.38
CA LEU A 17 20.78 -4.51 -11.17
C LEU A 17 22.12 -3.79 -11.24
N GLU A 18 23.17 -4.45 -11.73
CA GLU A 18 24.50 -3.85 -11.89
C GLU A 18 24.49 -2.70 -12.90
N SER A 19 23.82 -2.88 -14.04
CA SER A 19 23.68 -1.81 -15.05
C SER A 19 22.85 -0.65 -14.51
N LEU A 20 21.80 -0.96 -13.75
CA LEU A 20 20.94 0.03 -13.12
C LEU A 20 21.71 0.85 -12.09
N GLU A 21 22.54 0.23 -11.25
CA GLU A 21 23.40 0.93 -10.30
C GLU A 21 24.39 1.86 -11.01
N VAL A 22 25.10 1.36 -12.03
CA VAL A 22 26.04 2.17 -12.81
C VAL A 22 25.34 3.38 -13.42
N LEU A 23 24.26 3.16 -14.18
CA LEU A 23 23.52 4.22 -14.87
C LEU A 23 22.93 5.24 -13.89
N TYR A 24 22.42 4.79 -12.73
CA TYR A 24 21.88 5.69 -11.72
C TYR A 24 22.91 6.69 -11.18
N PHE A 25 24.19 6.30 -11.12
CA PHE A 25 25.25 7.19 -10.63
C PHE A 25 25.89 8.06 -11.70
N ILE A 26 25.91 7.64 -12.96
CA ILE A 26 26.63 8.35 -14.03
C ILE A 26 25.71 9.16 -14.97
N ASP A 27 24.44 8.78 -15.09
CA ASP A 27 23.47 9.41 -15.99
C ASP A 27 22.39 10.14 -15.18
N ASN A 28 22.45 11.48 -15.21
CA ASN A 28 21.50 12.33 -14.51
C ASN A 28 20.06 12.19 -15.01
N HIS A 29 19.86 11.93 -16.31
CA HIS A 29 18.52 11.76 -16.86
C HIS A 29 17.94 10.41 -16.42
N PHE A 30 18.74 9.35 -16.49
CA PHE A 30 18.35 8.04 -15.98
C PHE A 30 18.03 8.08 -14.48
N LYS A 31 18.86 8.77 -13.70
CA LYS A 31 18.61 9.00 -12.27
C LYS A 31 17.27 9.67 -12.01
N LEU A 32 16.92 10.72 -12.77
CA LEU A 32 15.62 11.39 -12.63
C LEU A 32 14.45 10.43 -12.88
N ILE A 33 14.55 9.58 -13.91
CA ILE A 33 13.54 8.55 -14.19
C ILE A 33 13.40 7.58 -13.00
N CYS A 34 14.52 7.11 -12.46
CA CYS A 34 14.52 6.25 -11.28
C CYS A 34 13.91 6.93 -10.06
N ASP A 35 14.27 8.19 -9.79
CA ASP A 35 13.74 8.96 -8.67
C ASP A 35 12.23 9.19 -8.79
N GLU A 36 11.73 9.47 -9.99
CA GLU A 36 10.30 9.59 -10.28
C GLU A 36 9.57 8.26 -10.10
N TYR A 37 10.14 7.16 -10.58
CA TYR A 37 9.61 5.82 -10.36
C TYR A 37 9.51 5.50 -8.87
N CYS A 38 10.58 5.72 -8.10
CA CYS A 38 10.62 5.47 -6.65
C CYS A 38 9.54 6.28 -5.94
N ARG A 39 9.42 7.58 -6.26
CA ARG A 39 8.38 8.45 -5.69
C ARG A 39 6.98 7.95 -6.02
N SER A 40 6.73 7.58 -7.27
CA SER A 40 5.44 7.05 -7.70
C SER A 40 5.11 5.74 -6.97
N LYS A 41 6.09 4.85 -6.81
CA LYS A 41 5.92 3.57 -6.12
C LYS A 41 5.59 3.76 -4.63
N GLN A 42 6.32 4.64 -3.94
CA GLN A 42 6.06 4.98 -2.55
C GLN A 42 4.65 5.59 -2.36
N ASN A 43 4.22 6.45 -3.28
CA ASN A 43 2.88 7.02 -3.24
C ASN A 43 1.79 5.97 -3.45
N ALA A 44 1.99 5.04 -4.37
CA ALA A 44 1.07 3.92 -4.57
C ALA A 44 0.95 3.08 -3.29
N ASP A 45 2.07 2.71 -2.66
CA ASP A 45 2.05 1.93 -1.41
C ASP A 45 1.38 2.69 -0.25
N ILE A 46 1.45 4.03 -0.23
CA ILE A 46 0.70 4.86 0.74
C ILE A 46 -0.80 4.80 0.46
N CYS A 47 -1.21 4.90 -0.80
CA CYS A 47 -2.61 4.81 -1.20
C CYS A 47 -3.19 3.43 -0.86
N ASP A 48 -2.48 2.35 -1.15
CA ASP A 48 -2.92 0.98 -0.85
C ASP A 48 -3.17 0.80 0.65
N ARG A 49 -2.24 1.26 1.50
CA ARG A 49 -2.44 1.24 2.96
C ARG A 49 -3.63 2.06 3.44
N LYS A 50 -3.95 3.18 2.77
CA LYS A 50 -5.15 3.98 3.11
C LYS A 50 -6.42 3.24 2.73
N ILE A 51 -6.42 2.59 1.56
CA ILE A 51 -7.53 1.79 1.07
C ILE A 51 -7.79 0.62 2.01
N GLU A 52 -6.76 -0.12 2.41
CA GLU A 52 -6.87 -1.23 3.38
C GLU A 52 -7.51 -0.78 4.70
N LYS A 53 -7.05 0.35 5.26
CA LYS A 53 -7.61 0.91 6.50
C LYS A 53 -9.07 1.32 6.34
N PHE A 54 -9.43 1.89 5.20
CA PHE A 54 -10.79 2.29 4.90
C PHE A 54 -11.72 1.08 4.81
N PHE A 55 -11.32 0.03 4.11
CA PHE A 55 -12.08 -1.22 4.05
C PHE A 55 -12.22 -1.89 5.40
N TYR A 56 -11.17 -1.89 6.22
CA TYR A 56 -11.24 -2.40 7.58
C TYR A 56 -12.30 -1.66 8.41
N HIS A 57 -12.35 -0.33 8.30
CA HIS A 57 -13.36 0.46 9.00
C HIS A 57 -14.77 0.14 8.52
N ILE A 58 -14.99 0.01 7.20
CA ILE A 58 -16.30 -0.38 6.65
C ILE A 58 -16.76 -1.71 7.24
N LEU A 59 -15.91 -2.74 7.16
CA LEU A 59 -16.23 -4.07 7.67
C LEU A 59 -16.55 -4.05 9.17
N LYS A 60 -15.83 -3.25 9.95
CA LYS A 60 -16.09 -3.10 11.39
C LYS A 60 -17.48 -2.51 11.65
N GLU A 61 -17.85 -1.43 10.95
CA GLU A 61 -19.16 -0.81 11.13
C GLU A 61 -20.30 -1.71 10.64
N GLU A 62 -20.11 -2.44 9.55
CA GLU A 62 -21.07 -3.43 9.07
C GLU A 62 -21.30 -4.56 10.08
N ASN A 63 -20.24 -5.06 10.70
CA ASN A 63 -20.35 -6.08 11.75
C ASN A 63 -21.06 -5.54 12.99
N LEU A 64 -20.69 -4.33 13.43
CA LEU A 64 -21.37 -3.69 14.56
C LEU A 64 -22.86 -3.48 14.28
N SER A 65 -23.24 -3.08 13.06
CA SER A 65 -24.64 -2.96 12.67
C SER A 65 -25.38 -4.28 12.85
N LYS A 66 -24.81 -5.39 12.36
CA LYS A 66 -25.41 -6.73 12.49
C LYS A 66 -25.56 -7.17 13.95
N GLU A 67 -24.53 -6.95 14.77
CA GLU A 67 -24.59 -7.25 16.21
C GLU A 67 -25.70 -6.45 16.91
N LEU A 68 -25.84 -5.17 16.57
CA LEU A 68 -26.91 -4.33 17.12
C LEU A 68 -28.30 -4.74 16.63
N GLU A 69 -28.45 -5.13 15.36
CA GLU A 69 -29.69 -5.68 14.82
C GLU A 69 -30.13 -6.93 15.58
N GLU A 70 -29.19 -7.84 15.88
CA GLU A 70 -29.45 -9.03 16.69
C GLU A 70 -29.90 -8.67 18.12
N GLU A 71 -29.23 -7.74 18.78
CA GLU A 71 -29.62 -7.25 20.11
C GLU A 71 -31.01 -6.60 20.13
N ILE A 72 -31.36 -5.85 19.08
CA ILE A 72 -32.70 -5.27 18.93
C ILE A 72 -33.76 -6.37 18.85
N VAL A 73 -33.54 -7.40 18.03
CA VAL A 73 -34.46 -8.54 17.91
C VAL A 73 -34.60 -9.27 19.24
N ILE A 74 -33.50 -9.54 19.94
CA ILE A 74 -33.51 -10.17 21.26
C ILE A 74 -34.33 -9.34 22.25
N TYR A 75 -34.17 -8.02 22.25
CA TYR A 75 -34.90 -7.13 23.15
C TYR A 75 -36.41 -7.18 22.89
N ILE A 76 -36.82 -7.14 21.62
CA ILE A 76 -38.23 -7.28 21.22
C ILE A 76 -38.78 -8.61 21.74
N LEU A 77 -38.11 -9.73 21.48
CA LEU A 77 -38.57 -11.06 21.89
C LEU A 77 -38.69 -11.19 23.41
N LYS A 78 -37.81 -10.55 24.19
CA LYS A 78 -37.87 -10.52 25.66
C LYS A 78 -39.01 -9.67 26.22
N LYS A 79 -39.53 -8.73 25.44
CA LYS A 79 -40.63 -7.81 25.82
C LYS A 79 -41.97 -8.22 25.21
N SER A 80 -41.97 -9.20 24.31
CA SER A 80 -43.15 -9.79 23.67
C SER A 80 -43.83 -10.82 24.56
#